data_AF-A0A268AC19-F1
#
_entry.id   AF-A0A268AC19-F1
#
_cell.length_a   1.000
_cell.length_b   1.000
_cell.length_c   1.000
_cell.angle_alpha   90.00
_cell.angle_beta   90.00
_cell.angle_gamma   90.00
#
_symmetry.space_group_name_H-M   'P 1'
#
loop_
_entity.id
_entity.type
_entity.pdbx_description
1 polymer ?
#
loop_
_entity_poly.entity_id
_entity_poly.type
_entity_poly.pdbx_seq_one_letter_code
_entity_poly.pdbx_strand_id
1 'polypeptide(L)'
;MNNSNILSLAEKLHDFYKTNVDKLFANAFKTSPEAFRFYNLKDVKLNIVQFDKSLFPRNNILMYIIQKKDSNLEIEYNDLTAEEYYVDFADHHTSEFKEAVLDNEGIIDKRDIIFVEELSYLENRWNEDNEVFKAHIDIHNDLYFTQMQRLASQEAREYQTHINQSANYYARNAYKYAYSALDLGPVIEKVNDADFEYQLDEAIAAYDHSLYMASTACLGVSLETLCKILLEKNGKAINDNEPTMLSKLADRLYRGNIISKRFKARLDVCYKLRNLSSHTSPGMVIKEDCHTIIGTIHEIVNTYFD
;
A
#
# COMPACT_ATOMS: atom_id res chain seq x y z
N MET A 1 -24.28 -11.57 -11.69
CA MET A 1 -24.46 -12.61 -10.65
C MET A 1 -24.74 -11.90 -9.34
N ASN A 2 -25.58 -12.47 -8.46
CA ASN A 2 -25.89 -11.85 -7.17
C ASN A 2 -24.82 -12.29 -6.17
N ASN A 3 -23.80 -11.47 -5.96
CA ASN A 3 -22.60 -11.83 -5.21
C ASN A 3 -22.77 -11.69 -3.68
N SER A 4 -24.03 -11.73 -3.20
CA SER A 4 -24.40 -11.41 -1.81
C SER A 4 -23.72 -12.32 -0.78
N ASN A 5 -23.52 -13.59 -1.12
CA ASN A 5 -22.96 -14.58 -0.19
C ASN A 5 -21.47 -14.36 0.07
N ILE A 6 -20.69 -14.12 -0.98
CA ILE A 6 -19.24 -13.87 -0.88
C ILE A 6 -19.01 -12.58 -0.11
N LEU A 7 -19.76 -11.52 -0.44
CA LEU A 7 -19.70 -10.26 0.28
C LEU A 7 -20.06 -10.45 1.76
N SER A 8 -21.13 -11.19 2.05
CA SER A 8 -21.52 -11.50 3.44
C SER A 8 -20.45 -12.28 4.20
N LEU A 9 -19.76 -13.23 3.57
CA LEU A 9 -18.62 -13.92 4.17
C LEU A 9 -17.47 -12.94 4.45
N ALA A 10 -17.08 -12.12 3.48
CA ALA A 10 -16.00 -11.15 3.62
C ALA A 10 -16.31 -10.11 4.73
N GLU A 11 -17.55 -9.63 4.82
CA GLU A 11 -18.02 -8.73 5.87
C GLU A 11 -17.97 -9.41 7.25
N LYS A 12 -18.37 -10.68 7.35
CA LYS A 12 -18.29 -11.43 8.62
C LYS A 12 -16.85 -11.64 9.08
N LEU A 13 -15.95 -11.98 8.14
CA LEU A 13 -14.51 -12.08 8.41
C LEU A 13 -13.96 -10.72 8.87
N HIS A 14 -14.36 -9.64 8.21
CA HIS A 14 -13.99 -8.27 8.57
C HIS A 14 -14.42 -7.92 10.00
N ASP A 15 -15.67 -8.20 10.36
CA ASP A 15 -16.19 -7.93 11.71
C ASP A 15 -15.41 -8.68 12.80
N PHE A 16 -15.04 -9.94 12.54
CA PHE A 16 -14.18 -10.71 13.44
C PHE A 16 -12.78 -10.12 13.54
N TYR A 17 -12.18 -9.77 12.42
CA TYR A 17 -10.86 -9.16 12.40
C TYR A 17 -10.86 -7.84 13.18
N LYS A 18 -11.78 -6.94 12.85
CA LYS A 18 -11.96 -5.63 13.50
C LYS A 18 -12.18 -5.78 15.01
N THR A 19 -13.06 -6.70 15.41
CA THR A 19 -13.30 -6.99 16.83
C THR A 19 -12.02 -7.42 17.57
N ASN A 20 -11.16 -8.21 16.92
CA ASN A 20 -9.89 -8.63 17.50
C ASN A 20 -8.88 -7.48 17.58
N VAL A 21 -8.79 -6.64 16.54
CA VAL A 21 -7.95 -5.43 16.54
C VAL A 21 -8.36 -4.46 17.65
N ASP A 22 -9.66 -4.15 17.74
CA ASP A 22 -10.19 -3.21 18.74
C ASP A 22 -10.01 -3.72 20.18
N LYS A 23 -10.07 -5.03 20.41
CA LYS A 23 -9.92 -5.60 21.76
C LYS A 23 -8.47 -5.81 22.18
N LEU A 24 -7.64 -6.32 21.28
CA LEU A 24 -6.30 -6.83 21.61
C LEU A 24 -5.20 -5.86 21.20
N PHE A 25 -5.44 -5.03 20.19
CA PHE A 25 -4.42 -4.23 19.52
C PHE A 25 -4.77 -2.74 19.39
N ALA A 26 -5.77 -2.24 20.14
CA ALA A 26 -6.24 -0.85 20.07
C ALA A 26 -5.13 0.21 20.13
N ASN A 27 -4.14 0.00 21.00
CA ASN A 27 -3.02 0.94 21.12
C ASN A 27 -2.12 0.95 19.88
N ALA A 28 -1.81 -0.23 19.34
CA ALA A 28 -1.01 -0.37 18.12
C ALA A 28 -1.76 0.20 16.90
N PHE A 29 -3.05 -0.10 16.80
CA PHE A 29 -3.93 0.44 15.77
C PHE A 29 -4.03 1.97 15.83
N LYS A 30 -4.11 2.55 17.04
CA LYS A 30 -4.18 4.01 17.21
C LYS A 30 -2.94 4.74 16.68
N THR A 31 -1.76 4.16 16.79
CA THR A 31 -0.51 4.77 16.31
C THR A 31 -0.29 4.51 14.82
N SER A 32 -0.64 3.31 14.37
CA SER A 32 -0.32 2.82 13.04
C SER A 32 -1.47 1.95 12.51
N PRO A 33 -2.60 2.58 12.13
CA PRO A 33 -3.76 1.88 11.63
C PRO A 33 -3.47 1.15 10.31
N GLU A 34 -2.53 1.66 9.53
CA GLU A 34 -2.08 1.05 8.28
C GLU A 34 -1.69 -0.41 8.49
N ALA A 35 -0.96 -0.75 9.57
CA ALA A 35 -0.46 -2.09 9.90
C ALA A 35 -1.55 -3.20 9.93
N PHE A 36 -2.82 -2.82 9.96
CA PHE A 36 -3.96 -3.72 10.03
C PHE A 36 -4.74 -3.66 8.71
N ARG A 37 -4.23 -4.35 7.68
CA ARG A 37 -4.65 -4.20 6.27
C ARG A 37 -6.13 -4.45 6.05
N PHE A 38 -6.69 -5.40 6.78
CA PHE A 38 -8.10 -5.73 6.65
C PHE A 38 -9.03 -4.81 7.47
N TYR A 39 -8.53 -3.80 8.19
CA TYR A 39 -9.39 -2.95 9.01
C TYR A 39 -10.25 -2.00 8.16
N ASN A 40 -9.72 -1.45 7.06
CA ASN A 40 -10.41 -0.52 6.17
C ASN A 40 -10.85 -1.17 4.85
N LEU A 41 -12.14 -1.50 4.72
CA LEU A 41 -12.68 -2.15 3.52
C LEU A 41 -12.61 -1.29 2.24
N LYS A 42 -12.38 0.03 2.34
CA LYS A 42 -12.23 0.89 1.16
C LYS A 42 -11.03 0.52 0.30
N ASP A 43 -9.99 -0.02 0.93
CA ASP A 43 -8.72 -0.35 0.29
C ASP A 43 -8.55 -1.87 0.16
N VAL A 44 -9.65 -2.62 0.08
CA VAL A 44 -9.66 -4.08 -0.01
C VAL A 44 -10.42 -4.50 -1.26
N LYS A 45 -9.89 -5.50 -1.97
CA LYS A 45 -10.55 -6.13 -3.12
C LYS A 45 -10.67 -7.63 -2.88
N LEU A 46 -11.73 -8.22 -3.41
CA LEU A 46 -11.93 -9.67 -3.43
C LEU A 46 -11.61 -10.19 -4.83
N ASN A 47 -10.76 -11.21 -4.91
CA ASN A 47 -10.48 -11.91 -6.16
C ASN A 47 -10.88 -13.37 -6.01
N ILE A 48 -11.72 -13.85 -6.91
CA ILE A 48 -12.14 -15.25 -6.93
C ILE A 48 -11.52 -15.90 -8.13
N VAL A 49 -10.63 -16.85 -7.87
CA VAL A 49 -9.78 -17.45 -8.87
C VAL A 49 -10.16 -18.91 -9.01
N GLN A 50 -10.48 -19.31 -10.24
CA GLN A 50 -10.75 -20.68 -10.61
C GLN A 50 -9.54 -21.27 -11.34
N PHE A 51 -8.94 -22.29 -10.76
CA PHE A 51 -7.84 -23.07 -11.32
C PHE A 51 -8.34 -24.35 -11.99
N ASP A 52 -7.47 -25.01 -12.77
CA ASP A 52 -7.80 -26.29 -13.38
C ASP A 52 -8.09 -27.35 -12.30
N LYS A 53 -9.31 -27.88 -12.32
CA LYS A 53 -9.80 -28.90 -11.39
C LYS A 53 -9.10 -30.25 -11.57
N SER A 54 -8.55 -30.53 -12.75
CA SER A 54 -7.79 -31.75 -13.02
C SER A 54 -6.48 -31.76 -12.22
N LEU A 55 -5.84 -30.60 -12.09
CA LEU A 55 -4.61 -30.38 -11.34
C LEU A 55 -4.88 -30.12 -9.85
N PHE A 56 -5.98 -29.43 -9.53
CA PHE A 56 -6.33 -28.99 -8.17
C PHE A 56 -7.72 -29.48 -7.72
N PRO A 57 -7.95 -30.79 -7.59
CA PRO A 57 -9.30 -31.35 -7.43
C PRO A 57 -10.04 -30.94 -6.15
N ARG A 58 -9.32 -30.42 -5.14
CA ARG A 58 -9.90 -30.00 -3.86
C ARG A 58 -9.90 -28.49 -3.65
N ASN A 59 -8.98 -27.76 -4.27
CA ASN A 59 -8.77 -26.34 -4.02
C ASN A 59 -8.72 -25.53 -5.33
N ASN A 60 -9.55 -25.92 -6.31
CA ASN A 60 -9.63 -25.27 -7.62
C ASN A 60 -10.35 -23.94 -7.59
N ILE A 61 -11.09 -23.58 -6.53
CA ILE A 61 -11.70 -22.25 -6.39
C ILE A 61 -11.21 -21.64 -5.08
N LEU A 62 -10.55 -20.49 -5.18
CA LEU A 62 -10.01 -19.75 -4.04
C LEU A 62 -10.54 -18.32 -4.05
N MET A 63 -10.89 -17.80 -2.88
CA MET A 63 -11.16 -16.39 -2.65
C MET A 63 -9.92 -15.77 -1.99
N TYR A 64 -9.34 -14.78 -2.66
CA TYR A 64 -8.27 -13.95 -2.15
C TYR A 64 -8.86 -12.62 -1.68
N ILE A 65 -8.55 -12.26 -0.45
CA ILE A 65 -8.72 -10.90 0.07
C ILE A 65 -7.37 -10.21 -0.11
N ILE A 66 -7.35 -9.13 -0.87
CA ILE A 66 -6.12 -8.40 -1.18
C ILE A 66 -6.21 -6.92 -0.81
N GLN A 67 -5.07 -6.32 -0.50
CA GLN A 67 -4.92 -4.88 -0.34
C GLN A 67 -4.93 -4.22 -1.72
N LYS A 68 -5.90 -3.32 -1.97
CA LYS A 68 -5.94 -2.50 -3.19
C LYS A 68 -6.63 -1.18 -2.90
N LYS A 69 -5.92 -0.07 -3.05
CA LYS A 69 -6.47 1.26 -2.73
C LYS A 69 -7.74 1.59 -3.52
N ASP A 70 -8.69 2.21 -2.83
CA ASP A 70 -9.95 2.72 -3.38
C ASP A 70 -10.79 1.68 -4.15
N SER A 71 -10.61 0.37 -3.92
CA SER A 71 -11.37 -0.68 -4.58
C SER A 71 -12.72 -1.00 -3.94
N ASN A 72 -13.01 -0.47 -2.75
CA ASN A 72 -14.32 -0.55 -2.10
C ASN A 72 -14.95 -1.96 -2.02
N LEU A 73 -14.15 -2.99 -1.70
CA LEU A 73 -14.56 -4.39 -1.61
C LEU A 73 -15.21 -4.95 -2.89
N GLU A 74 -14.81 -4.44 -4.06
CA GLU A 74 -15.22 -5.00 -5.34
C GLU A 74 -14.75 -6.46 -5.50
N ILE A 75 -15.57 -7.25 -6.20
CA ILE A 75 -15.25 -8.65 -6.53
C ILE A 75 -14.82 -8.73 -7.99
N GLU A 76 -13.65 -9.32 -8.22
CA GLU A 76 -13.15 -9.72 -9.54
C GLU A 76 -13.08 -11.24 -9.66
N TYR A 77 -13.37 -11.75 -10.85
CA TYR A 77 -13.42 -13.17 -11.16
C TYR A 77 -12.34 -13.46 -12.20
N ASN A 78 -11.47 -14.42 -11.91
CA ASN A 78 -10.38 -14.82 -12.79
C ASN A 78 -10.48 -16.32 -13.07
N ASP A 79 -10.54 -16.68 -14.36
CA ASP A 79 -10.56 -18.06 -14.81
C ASP A 79 -9.18 -18.43 -15.34
N LEU A 80 -8.48 -19.27 -14.59
CA LEU A 80 -7.17 -19.82 -14.90
C LEU A 80 -7.25 -21.31 -15.23
N THR A 81 -8.34 -21.79 -15.81
CA THR A 81 -8.49 -23.23 -16.13
C THR A 81 -7.72 -23.69 -17.36
N ALA A 82 -7.17 -22.78 -18.16
CA ALA A 82 -6.43 -23.11 -19.38
C ALA A 82 -5.06 -23.75 -19.08
N GLU A 83 -4.69 -24.77 -19.87
CA GLU A 83 -3.44 -25.53 -19.71
C GLU A 83 -2.17 -24.67 -19.81
N GLU A 84 -2.23 -23.57 -20.57
CA GLU A 84 -1.11 -22.65 -20.79
C GLU A 84 -0.57 -21.99 -19.51
N TYR A 85 -1.39 -21.89 -18.46
CA TYR A 85 -0.95 -21.38 -17.16
C TYR A 85 -0.12 -22.39 -16.35
N TYR A 86 0.00 -23.64 -16.80
CA TYR A 86 0.52 -24.76 -16.02
C TYR A 86 1.80 -25.40 -16.58
N VAL A 87 2.47 -24.73 -17.52
CA VAL A 87 3.65 -25.28 -18.22
C VAL A 87 4.76 -25.73 -17.25
N ASP A 88 4.97 -25.01 -16.14
CA ASP A 88 6.02 -25.28 -15.14
C ASP A 88 5.48 -25.91 -13.83
N PHE A 89 4.28 -26.50 -13.87
CA PHE A 89 3.59 -27.01 -12.69
C PHE A 89 4.37 -28.12 -11.96
N ALA A 90 5.06 -28.98 -12.71
CA ALA A 90 5.77 -30.13 -12.15
C ALA A 90 6.95 -29.75 -11.22
N ASP A 91 7.46 -28.53 -11.33
CA ASP A 91 8.70 -28.10 -10.65
C ASP A 91 8.43 -27.37 -9.32
N HIS A 92 7.17 -27.17 -8.93
CA HIS A 92 6.79 -26.32 -7.79
C HIS A 92 5.95 -27.05 -6.74
N HIS A 93 5.99 -26.55 -5.50
CA HIS A 93 5.01 -26.93 -4.49
C HIS A 93 3.65 -26.30 -4.82
N THR A 94 2.55 -27.05 -4.65
CA THR A 94 1.22 -26.68 -5.15
C THR A 94 0.67 -25.32 -4.67
N SER A 95 1.03 -24.87 -3.46
CA SER A 95 0.58 -23.57 -2.94
C SER A 95 1.39 -22.42 -3.53
N GLU A 96 2.72 -22.56 -3.55
CA GLU A 96 3.64 -21.57 -4.11
C GLU A 96 3.41 -21.40 -5.62
N PHE A 97 3.05 -22.48 -6.30
CA PHE A 97 2.74 -22.45 -7.72
C PHE A 97 1.54 -21.55 -8.03
N LYS A 98 0.44 -21.63 -7.28
CA LYS A 98 -0.75 -20.81 -7.56
C LYS A 98 -0.46 -19.32 -7.41
N GLU A 99 0.26 -18.94 -6.36
CA GLU A 99 0.69 -17.56 -6.15
C GLU A 99 1.65 -17.11 -7.26
N ALA A 100 2.55 -17.98 -7.73
CA ALA A 100 3.44 -17.68 -8.85
C ALA A 100 2.67 -17.45 -10.17
N VAL A 101 1.67 -18.28 -10.47
CA VAL A 101 0.81 -18.07 -11.64
C VAL A 101 0.07 -16.73 -11.54
N LEU A 102 -0.49 -16.41 -10.38
CA LEU A 102 -1.19 -15.14 -10.17
C LEU A 102 -0.28 -13.91 -10.37
N ASP A 103 0.96 -13.99 -9.90
CA ASP A 103 1.97 -12.93 -10.04
C ASP A 103 2.42 -12.79 -11.49
N ASN A 104 2.69 -13.90 -12.18
CA ASN A 104 3.10 -13.93 -13.60
C ASN A 104 2.03 -13.36 -14.54
N GLU A 105 0.75 -13.66 -14.27
CA GLU A 105 -0.38 -13.13 -15.04
C GLU A 105 -0.78 -11.71 -14.64
N GLY A 106 -0.11 -11.12 -13.63
CA GLY A 106 -0.40 -9.77 -13.14
C GLY A 106 -1.78 -9.64 -12.49
N ILE A 107 -2.35 -10.75 -12.00
CA ILE A 107 -3.68 -10.80 -11.40
C ILE A 107 -3.61 -10.36 -9.92
N ILE A 108 -2.70 -10.97 -9.15
CA ILE A 108 -2.47 -10.66 -7.73
C ILE A 108 -0.97 -10.71 -7.43
N ASP A 109 -0.44 -9.63 -6.86
CA ASP A 109 0.87 -9.66 -6.22
C ASP A 109 0.76 -10.37 -4.87
N LYS A 110 1.62 -11.37 -4.62
CA LYS A 110 1.63 -12.13 -3.36
C LYS A 110 1.76 -11.25 -2.11
N ARG A 111 2.40 -10.07 -2.23
CA ARG A 111 2.60 -9.12 -1.13
C ARG A 111 1.30 -8.44 -0.71
N ASP A 112 0.36 -8.33 -1.64
CA ASP A 112 -0.95 -7.72 -1.40
C ASP A 112 -1.96 -8.71 -0.80
N ILE A 113 -1.64 -10.00 -0.76
CA ILE A 113 -2.51 -11.02 -0.16
C ILE A 113 -2.62 -10.79 1.35
N ILE A 114 -3.86 -10.60 1.81
CA ILE A 114 -4.24 -10.47 3.22
C ILE A 114 -4.70 -11.83 3.74
N PHE A 115 -5.60 -12.49 3.00
CA PHE A 115 -6.22 -13.74 3.42
C PHE A 115 -6.67 -14.57 2.21
N VAL A 116 -6.69 -15.89 2.36
CA VAL A 116 -7.13 -16.83 1.33
C VAL A 116 -8.12 -17.82 1.93
N GLU A 117 -9.26 -18.01 1.27
CA GLU A 117 -10.28 -18.99 1.65
C GLU A 117 -10.54 -19.94 0.47
N GLU A 118 -10.65 -21.24 0.77
CA GLU A 118 -11.05 -22.24 -0.22
C GLU A 118 -12.56 -22.23 -0.41
N LEU A 119 -13.03 -22.11 -1.65
CA LEU A 119 -14.47 -22.12 -1.97
C LEU A 119 -14.92 -23.36 -2.77
N SER A 120 -13.99 -24.28 -3.07
CA SER A 120 -14.24 -25.43 -3.95
C SER A 120 -15.37 -26.34 -3.44
N TYR A 121 -15.52 -26.49 -2.12
CA TYR A 121 -16.61 -27.26 -1.52
C TYR A 121 -17.99 -26.56 -1.63
N LEU A 122 -18.02 -25.30 -2.05
CA LEU A 122 -19.23 -24.50 -2.31
C LEU A 122 -19.46 -24.27 -3.80
N GLU A 123 -18.73 -24.97 -4.69
CA GLU A 123 -18.88 -24.86 -6.14
C GLU A 123 -20.38 -24.95 -6.53
N ASN A 124 -20.88 -23.89 -7.18
CA ASN A 124 -22.29 -23.61 -7.55
C ASN A 124 -23.22 -22.97 -6.49
N ARG A 125 -22.74 -22.60 -5.30
CA ARG A 125 -23.58 -22.02 -4.21
C ARG A 125 -23.16 -20.62 -3.74
N TRP A 126 -22.04 -20.12 -4.25
CA TRP A 126 -21.44 -18.85 -3.87
C TRP A 126 -21.99 -17.65 -4.67
N ASN A 127 -22.59 -17.90 -5.85
CA ASN A 127 -23.06 -16.87 -6.78
C ASN A 127 -24.57 -16.54 -6.70
N GLU A 128 -25.30 -17.14 -5.75
CA GLU A 128 -26.74 -16.94 -5.52
C GLU A 128 -27.05 -16.94 -4.03
N ASP A 129 -28.06 -16.17 -3.58
CA ASP A 129 -28.51 -16.17 -2.18
C ASP A 129 -28.94 -17.59 -1.77
N ASN A 130 -28.15 -18.24 -0.92
CA ASN A 130 -28.24 -19.67 -0.67
C ASN A 130 -28.15 -19.96 0.83
N GLU A 131 -29.25 -20.47 1.40
CA GLU A 131 -29.34 -20.83 2.82
C GLU A 131 -28.26 -21.84 3.25
N VAL A 132 -27.82 -22.73 2.34
CA VAL A 132 -26.75 -23.69 2.64
C VAL A 132 -25.40 -22.99 2.75
N PHE A 133 -25.16 -21.93 1.97
CA PHE A 133 -23.96 -21.10 2.11
C PHE A 133 -23.96 -20.42 3.48
N LYS A 134 -25.06 -19.76 3.86
CA LYS A 134 -25.19 -19.10 5.18
C LYS A 134 -24.98 -20.10 6.34
N ALA A 135 -25.64 -21.25 6.27
CA ALA A 135 -25.47 -22.31 7.26
C ALA A 135 -24.02 -22.81 7.36
N HIS A 136 -23.30 -22.89 6.23
CA HIS A 136 -21.88 -23.23 6.23
C HIS A 136 -21.05 -22.19 6.99
N ILE A 137 -21.28 -20.89 6.72
CA ILE A 137 -20.59 -19.80 7.43
C ILE A 137 -20.82 -19.91 8.95
N ASP A 138 -22.05 -20.23 9.36
CA ASP A 138 -22.40 -20.35 10.78
C ASP A 138 -21.78 -21.57 11.45
N ILE A 139 -21.68 -22.71 10.75
CA ILE A 139 -20.99 -23.90 11.26
C ILE A 139 -19.49 -23.62 11.46
N HIS A 140 -18.87 -22.83 10.59
CA HIS A 140 -17.44 -22.53 10.63
C HIS A 140 -17.11 -21.23 11.37
N ASN A 141 -18.08 -20.66 12.08
CA ASN A 141 -17.98 -19.37 12.75
C ASN A 141 -16.75 -19.26 13.68
N ASP A 142 -16.54 -20.27 14.53
CA ASP A 142 -15.42 -20.28 15.49
C ASP A 142 -14.06 -20.46 14.80
N LEU A 143 -14.02 -21.20 13.70
CA LEU A 143 -12.83 -21.37 12.87
C LEU A 143 -12.46 -20.02 12.25
N TYR A 144 -13.42 -19.34 11.62
CA TYR A 144 -13.21 -18.02 11.02
C TYR A 144 -12.79 -16.98 12.05
N PHE A 145 -13.42 -16.95 13.23
CA PHE A 145 -13.01 -16.07 14.32
C PHE A 145 -11.55 -16.32 14.71
N THR A 146 -11.15 -17.59 14.84
CA THR A 146 -9.77 -17.97 15.19
C THR A 146 -8.77 -17.58 14.10
N GLN A 147 -9.12 -17.76 12.82
CA GLN A 147 -8.28 -17.35 11.69
C GLN A 147 -8.07 -15.83 11.67
N MET A 148 -9.14 -15.05 11.86
CA MET A 148 -9.05 -13.59 11.89
C MET A 148 -8.28 -13.06 13.10
N GLN A 149 -8.39 -13.72 14.25
CA GLN A 149 -7.55 -13.43 15.41
C GLN A 149 -6.07 -13.70 15.11
N ARG A 150 -5.75 -14.81 14.44
CA ARG A 150 -4.38 -15.15 14.03
C ARG A 150 -3.83 -14.13 13.04
N LEU A 151 -4.61 -13.74 12.04
CA LEU A 151 -4.22 -12.71 11.06
C LEU A 151 -3.88 -11.39 11.76
N ALA A 152 -4.78 -10.87 12.61
CA ALA A 152 -4.53 -9.64 13.35
C ALA A 152 -3.28 -9.73 14.25
N SER A 153 -3.05 -10.88 14.87
CA SER A 153 -1.87 -11.13 15.70
C SER A 153 -0.57 -11.21 14.88
N GLN A 154 -0.64 -11.82 13.70
CA GLN A 154 0.49 -11.90 12.77
C GLN A 154 0.88 -10.52 12.27
N GLU A 155 -0.09 -9.74 11.77
CA GLU A 155 0.17 -8.38 11.29
C GLU A 155 0.71 -7.46 12.39
N ALA A 156 0.15 -7.55 13.61
CA ALA A 156 0.69 -6.84 14.76
C ALA A 156 2.15 -7.23 15.08
N ARG A 157 2.48 -8.52 14.97
CA ARG A 157 3.84 -9.03 15.22
C ARG A 157 4.81 -8.63 14.11
N GLU A 158 4.39 -8.72 12.85
CA GLU A 158 5.17 -8.27 11.70
C GLU A 158 5.49 -6.78 11.83
N TYR A 159 4.49 -5.97 12.18
CA TYR A 159 4.67 -4.55 12.48
C TYR A 159 5.64 -4.33 13.63
N GLN A 160 5.45 -5.00 14.77
CA GLN A 160 6.38 -4.89 15.91
C GLN A 160 7.80 -5.31 15.55
N THR A 161 7.96 -6.33 14.72
CA THR A 161 9.27 -6.76 14.23
C THR A 161 9.87 -5.69 13.35
N HIS A 162 9.08 -5.13 12.43
CA HIS A 162 9.48 -4.08 11.51
C HIS A 162 9.97 -2.81 12.23
N ILE A 163 9.19 -2.28 13.18
CA ILE A 163 9.57 -1.05 13.91
C ILE A 163 10.77 -1.22 14.85
N ASN A 164 11.09 -2.46 15.24
CA ASN A 164 12.21 -2.76 16.14
C ASN A 164 13.49 -3.15 15.40
N GLN A 165 13.47 -3.24 14.06
CA GLN A 165 14.69 -3.46 13.28
C GLN A 165 15.52 -2.17 13.19
N SER A 166 16.85 -2.33 13.12
CA SER A 166 17.76 -1.19 13.00
C SER A 166 17.70 -0.58 11.59
N ALA A 167 17.64 0.75 11.51
CA ALA A 167 17.46 1.55 10.29
C ALA A 167 18.35 1.18 9.07
N ASN A 168 19.51 0.56 9.29
CA ASN A 168 20.49 0.25 8.23
C ASN A 168 20.08 -0.85 7.22
N TYR A 169 18.97 -1.58 7.41
CA TYR A 169 18.58 -2.69 6.52
C TYR A 169 17.57 -2.31 5.42
N TYR A 170 16.97 -1.11 5.48
CA TYR A 170 15.73 -0.78 4.74
C TYR A 170 15.83 0.17 3.55
N ALA A 171 17.00 0.76 3.27
CA ALA A 171 17.20 1.69 2.15
C ALA A 171 17.09 1.08 0.73
N ARG A 172 16.51 -0.12 0.56
CA ARG A 172 16.37 -0.80 -0.75
C ARG A 172 14.99 -1.39 -1.03
N ASN A 173 14.05 -1.39 -0.09
CA ASN A 173 12.78 -2.11 -0.24
C ASN A 173 11.55 -1.37 0.31
N ALA A 174 11.66 -0.09 0.65
CA ALA A 174 10.58 0.69 1.28
C ALA A 174 9.29 0.76 0.42
N TYR A 175 9.44 0.76 -0.90
CA TYR A 175 8.33 0.69 -1.86
C TYR A 175 7.53 -0.64 -1.84
N LYS A 176 8.02 -1.69 -1.16
CA LYS A 176 7.42 -3.04 -1.20
C LYS A 176 6.32 -3.27 -0.16
N TYR A 177 6.00 -2.29 0.69
CA TYR A 177 5.05 -2.47 1.78
C TYR A 177 3.69 -1.84 1.47
N ALA A 178 2.65 -2.67 1.48
CA ALA A 178 1.25 -2.38 1.19
C ALA A 178 0.57 -1.36 2.14
N TYR A 179 1.33 -0.81 3.09
CA TYR A 179 0.91 0.17 4.10
C TYR A 179 1.14 1.62 3.66
N SER A 180 1.92 1.86 2.60
CA SER A 180 2.11 3.21 2.11
C SER A 180 0.83 3.68 1.41
N ALA A 181 0.17 4.71 1.95
CA ALA A 181 -0.89 5.45 1.29
C ALA A 181 -0.48 5.99 -0.09
N LEU A 182 0.80 5.90 -0.47
CA LEU A 182 1.38 6.50 -1.66
C LEU A 182 2.35 5.50 -2.31
N ASP A 183 1.92 4.84 -3.39
CA ASP A 183 2.83 4.03 -4.20
C ASP A 183 3.80 4.99 -4.91
N LEU A 184 5.06 5.00 -4.47
CA LEU A 184 6.09 5.92 -4.95
C LEU A 184 6.90 5.35 -6.11
N GLY A 185 6.69 4.09 -6.49
CA GLY A 185 7.37 3.47 -7.63
C GLY A 185 7.21 4.28 -8.92
N PRO A 186 5.96 4.61 -9.34
CA PRO A 186 5.73 5.45 -10.51
C PRO A 186 6.36 6.85 -10.42
N VAL A 187 6.51 7.39 -9.20
CA VAL A 187 7.14 8.70 -8.99
C VAL A 187 8.65 8.61 -9.23
N ILE A 188 9.31 7.59 -8.67
CA ILE A 188 10.75 7.35 -8.84
C ILE A 188 11.06 7.13 -10.32
N GLU A 189 10.30 6.25 -10.99
CA GLU A 189 10.48 5.95 -12.42
C GLU A 189 10.31 7.18 -13.31
N LYS A 190 9.30 8.03 -13.04
CA LYS A 190 9.04 9.22 -13.84
C LYS A 190 10.11 10.30 -13.67
N VAL A 191 10.67 10.44 -12.46
CA VAL A 191 11.72 11.42 -12.21
C VAL A 191 13.06 10.93 -12.78
N ASN A 192 13.35 9.64 -12.65
CA ASN A 192 14.57 8.97 -13.14
C ASN A 192 15.86 9.71 -12.74
N ASP A 193 15.98 9.98 -11.43
CA ASP A 193 17.12 10.68 -10.84
C ASP A 193 17.57 9.95 -9.57
N ALA A 194 18.84 9.56 -9.52
CA ALA A 194 19.38 8.71 -8.46
C ALA A 194 19.48 9.43 -7.11
N ASP A 195 19.74 10.75 -7.12
CA ASP A 195 19.81 11.54 -5.89
C ASP A 195 18.42 11.73 -5.29
N PHE A 196 17.41 11.96 -6.13
CA PHE A 196 16.02 12.00 -5.71
C PHE A 196 15.54 10.66 -5.15
N GLU A 197 15.80 9.55 -5.83
CA GLU A 197 15.46 8.20 -5.38
C GLU A 197 16.05 7.92 -4.00
N TYR A 198 17.36 8.16 -3.84
CA TYR A 198 18.06 7.97 -2.56
C TYR A 198 17.45 8.81 -1.42
N GLN A 199 17.17 10.09 -1.68
CA GLN A 199 16.59 10.99 -0.66
C GLN A 199 15.17 10.59 -0.26
N LEU A 200 14.37 10.15 -1.23
CA LEU A 200 13.02 9.69 -0.99
C LEU A 200 13.03 8.38 -0.19
N ASP A 201 13.90 7.44 -0.54
CA ASP A 201 14.07 6.18 0.20
C ASP A 201 14.47 6.40 1.66
N GLU A 202 15.43 7.28 1.93
CA GLU A 202 15.82 7.69 3.29
C GLU A 202 14.63 8.29 4.06
N ALA A 203 13.82 9.10 3.37
CA ALA A 203 12.66 9.73 3.96
C ALA A 203 11.58 8.71 4.35
N ILE A 204 11.27 7.76 3.47
CA ILE A 204 10.29 6.70 3.73
C ILE A 204 10.81 5.74 4.81
N ALA A 205 12.10 5.38 4.78
CA ALA A 205 12.70 4.58 5.84
C ALA A 205 12.54 5.25 7.21
N ALA A 206 12.77 6.57 7.31
CA ALA A 206 12.53 7.30 8.55
C ALA A 206 11.05 7.35 8.93
N TYR A 207 10.15 7.50 7.96
CA TYR A 207 8.70 7.51 8.17
C TYR A 207 8.23 6.19 8.80
N ASP A 208 8.66 5.07 8.24
CA ASP A 208 8.28 3.71 8.64
C ASP A 208 8.71 3.40 10.09
N HIS A 209 9.82 3.96 10.55
CA HIS A 209 10.29 3.83 11.93
C HIS A 209 9.65 4.84 12.89
N SER A 210 8.56 5.51 12.47
CA SER A 210 7.93 6.60 13.22
C SER A 210 8.87 7.76 13.57
N LEU A 211 10.00 7.89 12.85
CA LEU A 211 10.94 9.01 12.99
C LEU A 211 10.47 10.19 12.13
N TYR A 212 9.24 10.64 12.37
CA TYR A 212 8.54 11.58 11.52
C TYR A 212 9.27 12.92 11.33
N MET A 213 10.04 13.37 12.33
CA MET A 213 10.89 14.58 12.18
C MET A 213 11.99 14.39 11.12
N ALA A 214 12.67 13.24 11.16
CA ALA A 214 13.72 12.91 10.20
C ALA A 214 13.14 12.69 8.80
N SER A 215 11.97 12.02 8.73
CA SER A 215 11.20 11.89 7.49
C SER A 215 10.87 13.26 6.88
N THR A 216 10.23 14.17 7.62
CA THR A 216 9.88 15.51 7.13
C THR A 216 11.10 16.28 6.63
N ALA A 217 12.25 16.14 7.29
CA ALA A 217 13.50 16.75 6.83
C ALA A 217 13.96 16.21 5.47
N CYS A 218 13.98 14.88 5.29
CA CYS A 218 14.41 14.22 4.06
C CYS A 218 13.40 14.42 2.91
N LEU A 219 12.09 14.39 3.20
CA LEU A 219 11.03 14.75 2.25
C LEU A 219 11.19 16.21 1.77
N GLY A 220 11.58 17.12 2.67
CA GLY A 220 11.89 18.50 2.33
C GLY A 220 13.06 18.64 1.36
N VAL A 221 14.11 17.84 1.53
CA VAL A 221 15.25 17.78 0.60
C VAL A 221 14.81 17.19 -0.74
N SER A 222 13.98 16.14 -0.73
CA SER A 222 13.42 15.53 -1.94
C SER A 222 12.64 16.56 -2.79
N LEU A 223 11.82 17.40 -2.16
CA LEU A 223 11.14 18.52 -2.85
C LEU A 223 12.11 19.57 -3.40
N GLU A 224 13.19 19.88 -2.68
CA GLU A 224 14.23 20.78 -3.19
C GLU A 224 14.86 20.21 -4.46
N THR A 225 15.24 18.93 -4.45
CA THR A 225 15.80 18.22 -5.61
C THR A 225 14.84 18.23 -6.80
N LEU A 226 13.55 17.93 -6.61
CA LEU A 226 12.56 18.03 -7.69
C LEU A 226 12.45 19.44 -8.27
N CYS A 227 12.51 20.47 -7.42
CA CYS A 227 12.49 21.84 -7.91
C CYS A 227 13.75 22.18 -8.71
N LYS A 228 14.92 21.63 -8.33
CA LYS A 228 16.17 21.79 -9.08
C LYS A 228 16.08 21.13 -10.46
N ILE A 229 15.64 19.87 -10.50
CA ILE A 229 15.47 19.13 -11.76
C ILE A 229 14.50 19.87 -12.70
N LEU A 230 13.37 20.38 -12.18
CA LEU A 230 12.44 21.17 -13.00
C LEU A 230 13.07 22.44 -13.57
N LEU A 231 13.84 23.17 -12.76
CA LEU A 231 14.54 24.37 -13.24
C LEU A 231 15.52 24.01 -14.36
N GLU A 232 16.30 22.94 -14.19
CA GLU A 232 17.26 22.47 -15.19
C GLU A 232 16.58 22.00 -16.49
N LYS A 233 15.52 21.18 -16.39
CA LYS A 233 14.71 20.76 -17.56
C LYS A 233 14.12 21.94 -18.33
N ASN A 234 13.89 23.07 -17.65
CA ASN A 234 13.38 24.31 -18.25
C ASN A 234 14.48 25.33 -18.61
N GLY A 235 15.75 24.89 -18.67
CA GLY A 235 16.89 25.74 -19.08
C GLY A 235 17.23 26.85 -18.07
N LYS A 236 16.84 26.69 -16.81
CA LYS A 236 17.12 27.62 -15.70
C LYS A 236 18.16 27.02 -14.74
N ALA A 237 19.35 26.76 -15.27
CA ALA A 237 20.47 26.20 -14.51
C ALA A 237 20.66 26.91 -13.15
N ILE A 238 20.98 26.11 -12.13
CA ILE A 238 21.20 26.59 -10.77
C ILE A 238 22.70 26.73 -10.59
N ASN A 239 23.14 27.94 -10.25
CA ASN A 239 24.54 28.15 -9.90
C ASN A 239 24.76 27.79 -8.42
N ASP A 240 25.95 27.32 -8.08
CA ASP A 240 26.32 26.92 -6.70
C ASP A 240 26.15 28.05 -5.66
N ASN A 241 26.15 29.30 -6.10
CA ASN A 241 25.98 30.48 -5.25
C ASN A 241 24.52 30.88 -5.00
N GLU A 242 23.56 30.22 -5.64
CA GLU A 242 22.14 30.56 -5.51
C GLU A 242 21.49 29.84 -4.33
N PRO A 243 20.60 30.50 -3.56
CA PRO A 243 19.91 29.83 -2.44
C PRO A 243 19.10 28.63 -2.92
N THR A 244 19.39 27.46 -2.37
CA THR A 244 18.70 26.19 -2.69
C THR A 244 17.56 25.87 -1.74
N MET A 245 17.21 26.78 -0.82
CA MET A 245 16.08 26.59 0.08
C MET A 245 14.78 26.45 -0.72
N LEU A 246 13.91 25.52 -0.33
CA LEU A 246 12.67 25.21 -1.04
C LEU A 246 11.83 26.45 -1.42
N SER A 247 11.65 27.41 -0.49
CA SER A 247 10.90 28.64 -0.77
C SER A 247 11.52 29.51 -1.87
N LYS A 248 12.86 29.53 -1.97
CA LYS A 248 13.58 30.27 -3.02
C LYS A 248 13.51 29.56 -4.36
N LEU A 249 13.59 28.24 -4.37
CA LEU A 249 13.38 27.44 -5.58
C LEU A 249 11.93 27.59 -6.09
N ALA A 250 10.94 27.58 -5.20
CA ALA A 250 9.54 27.81 -5.54
C ALA A 250 9.31 29.21 -6.16
N ASP A 251 9.91 30.25 -5.58
CA ASP A 251 9.87 31.61 -6.16
C ASP A 251 10.47 31.66 -7.58
N ARG A 252 11.57 30.95 -7.83
CA ARG A 252 12.22 30.88 -9.14
C ARG A 252 11.36 30.17 -10.17
N LEU A 253 10.83 29.00 -9.82
CA LEU A 253 9.93 28.23 -10.68
C LEU A 253 8.70 29.06 -11.06
N TYR A 254 8.11 29.78 -10.10
CA TYR A 254 6.95 30.63 -10.34
C TYR A 254 7.29 31.84 -11.24
N ARG A 255 8.39 32.55 -10.97
CA ARG A 255 8.83 33.68 -11.83
C ARG A 255 9.22 33.22 -13.24
N GLY A 256 9.67 31.97 -13.38
CA GLY A 256 9.93 31.32 -14.65
C GLY A 256 8.68 30.84 -15.40
N ASN A 257 7.48 31.00 -14.83
CA ASN A 257 6.22 30.44 -15.34
C ASN A 257 6.25 28.91 -15.51
N ILE A 258 7.08 28.20 -14.74
CA ILE A 258 7.19 26.73 -14.77
C ILE A 258 6.10 26.10 -13.90
N ILE A 259 5.76 26.75 -12.79
CA ILE A 259 4.69 26.31 -11.89
C ILE A 259 3.63 27.40 -11.69
N SER A 260 2.42 26.97 -11.34
CA SER A 260 1.34 27.91 -11.01
C SER A 260 1.57 28.62 -9.66
N LYS A 261 0.93 29.79 -9.49
CA LYS A 261 0.89 30.51 -8.19
C LYS A 261 0.34 29.63 -7.06
N ARG A 262 -0.65 28.80 -7.38
CA ARG A 262 -1.25 27.84 -6.43
C ARG A 262 -0.20 26.82 -5.99
N PHE A 263 0.55 26.26 -6.93
CA PHE A 263 1.57 25.27 -6.62
C PHE A 263 2.74 25.87 -5.82
N LYS A 264 3.15 27.10 -6.17
CA LYS A 264 4.10 27.89 -5.38
C LYS A 264 3.66 28.01 -3.91
N ALA A 265 2.38 28.32 -3.66
CA ALA A 265 1.85 28.41 -2.31
C ALA A 265 1.91 27.07 -1.56
N ARG A 266 1.71 25.92 -2.24
CA ARG A 266 1.88 24.59 -1.63
C ARG A 266 3.33 24.32 -1.22
N LEU A 267 4.29 24.68 -2.06
CA LEU A 267 5.72 24.54 -1.73
C LEU A 267 6.12 25.41 -0.54
N ASP A 268 5.59 26.64 -0.44
CA ASP A 268 5.80 27.50 0.72
C ASP A 268 5.23 26.90 2.02
N VAL A 269 4.08 26.21 1.93
CA VAL A 269 3.51 25.47 3.06
C VAL A 269 4.44 24.33 3.47
N CYS A 270 4.88 23.50 2.53
CA CYS A 270 5.82 22.39 2.82
C CYS A 270 7.12 22.88 3.47
N TYR A 271 7.67 24.01 3.01
CA TYR A 271 8.83 24.65 3.64
C TYR A 271 8.57 25.02 5.11
N LYS A 272 7.38 25.54 5.42
CA LYS A 272 7.00 25.85 6.82
C LYS A 272 6.82 24.58 7.64
N LEU A 273 6.17 23.54 7.10
CA LEU A 273 5.99 22.26 7.80
C LEU A 273 7.34 21.64 8.17
N ARG A 274 8.29 21.62 7.23
CA ARG A 274 9.68 21.20 7.49
C ARG A 274 10.29 21.97 8.66
N ASN A 275 10.19 23.29 8.67
CA ASN A 275 10.78 24.11 9.74
C ASN A 275 10.06 23.96 11.09
N LEU A 276 8.74 23.75 11.08
CA LEU A 276 7.96 23.54 12.29
C LEU A 276 8.23 22.18 12.93
N SER A 277 8.44 21.14 12.13
CA SER A 277 8.74 19.79 12.61
C SER A 277 9.99 19.72 13.50
N SER A 278 10.95 20.63 13.31
CA SER A 278 12.16 20.76 14.13
C SER A 278 11.91 21.36 15.53
N HIS A 279 10.71 21.85 15.80
CA HIS A 279 10.37 22.59 17.02
C HIS A 279 9.10 22.09 17.73
N THR A 280 8.45 21.04 17.22
CA THR A 280 7.22 20.46 17.76
C THR A 280 7.48 19.15 18.52
N SER A 281 6.58 18.83 19.47
CA SER A 281 6.64 17.56 20.21
C SER A 281 6.44 16.36 19.27
N PRO A 282 7.23 15.28 19.38
CA PRO A 282 7.08 14.09 18.53
C PRO A 282 5.68 13.47 18.66
N GLY A 283 5.00 13.23 17.54
CA GLY A 283 3.66 12.62 17.53
C GLY A 283 2.89 12.73 16.20
N MET A 284 1.59 12.43 16.24
CA MET A 284 0.66 12.34 15.10
C MET A 284 0.64 13.56 14.17
N VAL A 285 0.90 14.76 14.69
CA VAL A 285 0.92 16.00 13.87
C VAL A 285 2.03 15.95 12.81
N ILE A 286 3.20 15.41 13.16
CA ILE A 286 4.34 15.33 12.25
C ILE A 286 4.13 14.23 11.19
N LYS A 287 3.30 13.21 11.50
CA LYS A 287 2.87 12.18 10.54
C LYS A 287 2.04 12.80 9.40
N GLU A 288 1.08 13.65 9.73
CA GLU A 288 0.25 14.38 8.76
C GLU A 288 1.07 15.40 7.94
N ASP A 289 2.08 16.01 8.55
CA ASP A 289 3.02 16.88 7.84
C ASP A 289 3.79 16.09 6.76
N CYS A 290 4.25 14.87 7.08
CA CYS A 290 4.86 13.97 6.10
C CYS A 290 3.90 13.68 4.94
N HIS A 291 2.65 13.30 5.23
CA HIS A 291 1.63 13.01 4.20
C HIS A 291 1.38 14.21 3.28
N THR A 292 1.31 15.41 3.85
CA THR A 292 1.15 16.65 3.07
C THR A 292 2.31 16.86 2.10
N ILE A 293 3.54 16.61 2.55
CA ILE A 293 4.73 16.76 1.72
C ILE A 293 4.78 15.68 0.63
N ILE A 294 4.49 14.41 0.95
CA ILE A 294 4.49 13.32 -0.04
C ILE A 294 3.38 13.56 -1.08
N GLY A 295 2.19 14.01 -0.67
CA GLY A 295 1.13 14.41 -1.61
C GLY A 295 1.58 15.54 -2.55
N THR A 296 2.41 16.46 -2.06
CA THR A 296 3.00 17.53 -2.89
C THR A 296 4.06 16.99 -3.86
N ILE A 297 4.83 15.97 -3.46
CA ILE A 297 5.76 15.23 -4.34
C ILE A 297 4.99 14.55 -5.48
N HIS A 298 3.88 13.87 -5.19
CA HIS A 298 3.04 13.30 -6.25
C HIS A 298 2.50 14.37 -7.20
N GLU A 299 1.95 15.47 -6.67
CA GLU A 299 1.36 16.52 -7.50
C GLU A 299 2.41 17.20 -8.38
N ILE A 300 3.63 17.48 -7.87
CA ILE A 300 4.68 18.11 -8.70
C ILE A 300 5.13 17.18 -9.83
N VAL A 301 5.33 15.89 -9.53
CA VAL A 301 5.81 14.90 -10.50
C VAL A 301 4.74 14.62 -11.56
N ASN A 302 3.48 14.43 -11.14
CA ASN A 302 2.40 14.16 -12.07
C ASN A 302 2.04 15.37 -12.96
N THR A 303 2.24 16.59 -12.47
CA THR A 303 1.84 17.81 -13.19
C THR A 303 2.95 18.37 -14.08
N TYR A 304 4.22 18.27 -13.66
CA TYR A 304 5.32 19.02 -14.30
C TYR A 304 6.48 18.16 -14.81
N PHE A 305 6.46 16.84 -14.56
CA PHE A 305 7.40 15.90 -15.17
C PHE A 305 6.66 15.12 -16.24
N ASP A 306 7.29 14.96 -17.40
CA ASP A 306 6.79 14.17 -18.52
C ASP A 306 7.27 12.72 -18.41
#